data_AF-A0A0D6AR09-F1
#
_entry.id   AF-A0A0D6AR09-F1
#
_cell.length_a   1.000
_cell.length_b   1.000
_cell.length_c   1.000
_cell.angle_alpha   90.00
_cell.angle_beta   90.00
_cell.angle_gamma   90.00
#
_symmetry.space_group_name_H-M   'P 1'
#
loop_
_entity.id
_entity.type
_entity.pdbx_description
1 polymer ?
#
loop_
_entity_poly.entity_id
_entity_poly.type
_entity_poly.pdbx_seq_one_letter_code
_entity_poly.pdbx_strand_id
1 'polypeptide(L)'
;MVLKEAENLLWCGKIDETITLMSQVKKKKAENFCNYLETHRERIVNYGYYQEEQICSIGSGAVESTVKQIDRRLKISGAQWNKENIAQVLKHRCAYLNNCL
;
A
#
# COMPACT_ATOMS: atom_id res chain seq x y z
N MET A 1 -8.09 -7.89 -19.96
CA MET A 1 -7.19 -7.27 -20.93
C MET A 1 -6.83 -5.86 -20.47
N VAL A 2 -7.77 -4.91 -20.47
CA VAL A 2 -7.57 -3.50 -20.04
C VAL A 2 -6.88 -3.34 -18.67
N LEU A 3 -7.30 -4.10 -17.65
CA LEU A 3 -6.72 -3.97 -16.29
C LEU A 3 -5.24 -4.34 -16.21
N LYS A 4 -4.82 -5.39 -16.94
CA LYS A 4 -3.44 -5.87 -16.92
C LYS A 4 -2.51 -4.93 -17.68
N GLU A 5 -3.04 -4.30 -18.73
CA GLU A 5 -2.34 -3.27 -19.48
C GLU A 5 -2.20 -1.98 -18.66
N ALA A 6 -3.27 -1.54 -17.98
CA ALA A 6 -3.21 -0.43 -17.03
C ALA A 6 -2.19 -0.66 -15.90
N GLU A 7 -2.13 -1.88 -15.35
CA GLU A 7 -1.14 -2.29 -14.35
C GLU A 7 0.29 -2.17 -14.89
N ASN A 8 0.57 -2.69 -16.08
CA ASN A 8 1.89 -2.57 -16.72
C ASN A 8 2.29 -1.12 -17.00
N LEU A 9 1.35 -0.28 -17.44
CA LEU A 9 1.61 1.15 -17.65
C LEU A 9 1.97 1.86 -16.35
N LEU A 10 1.23 1.59 -15.27
CA LEU A 10 1.54 2.15 -13.94
C LEU A 10 2.87 1.61 -13.38
N TRP A 11 3.21 0.36 -13.67
CA TRP A 11 4.51 -0.21 -13.32
C TRP A 11 5.67 0.60 -13.91
N CYS A 12 5.50 1.09 -15.14
CA CYS A 12 6.47 1.97 -15.82
C CYS A 12 6.29 3.46 -15.50
N GLY A 13 5.38 3.85 -14.59
CA GLY A 13 5.10 5.25 -14.25
C GLY A 13 4.34 6.04 -15.33
N LYS A 14 3.71 5.37 -16.30
CA LYS A 14 3.04 5.99 -17.46
C LYS A 14 1.58 6.37 -17.16
N ILE A 15 1.41 7.42 -16.36
CA ILE A 15 0.11 7.82 -15.80
C ILE A 15 -0.87 8.30 -16.89
N ASP A 16 -0.43 9.16 -17.80
CA ASP A 16 -1.28 9.72 -18.86
C ASP A 16 -1.82 8.62 -19.81
N GLU A 17 -0.99 7.63 -20.13
CA GLU A 17 -1.39 6.46 -20.92
C GLU A 17 -2.41 5.60 -20.17
N THR A 18 -2.22 5.38 -18.86
CA THR A 18 -3.18 4.66 -18.02
C THR A 18 -4.52 5.37 -17.95
N ILE A 19 -4.54 6.70 -17.76
CA ILE A 19 -5.79 7.48 -17.69
C ILE A 19 -6.54 7.40 -19.03
N THR A 20 -5.82 7.55 -20.14
CA THR A 20 -6.39 7.43 -21.50
C THR A 20 -7.04 6.06 -21.69
N LEU A 21 -6.35 4.98 -21.33
CA LEU A 21 -6.87 3.62 -21.40
C LEU A 21 -8.11 3.41 -20.49
N MET A 22 -8.04 3.90 -19.24
CA MET A 22 -9.10 3.69 -18.25
C MET A 22 -10.34 4.57 -18.50
N SER A 23 -10.18 5.73 -19.14
CA SER A 23 -11.29 6.62 -19.51
C SER A 23 -12.29 5.99 -20.48
N GLN A 24 -11.85 4.99 -21.26
CA GLN A 24 -12.71 4.24 -22.17
C GLN A 24 -13.72 3.37 -21.42
N VAL A 25 -13.44 3.04 -20.15
CA VAL A 25 -14.32 2.25 -19.29
C VAL A 25 -15.35 3.18 -18.64
N LYS A 26 -16.58 3.18 -19.17
CA LYS A 26 -17.71 3.99 -18.66
C LYS A 26 -18.29 3.43 -17.36
N LYS A 27 -17.50 3.46 -16.29
CA LYS A 27 -17.93 3.09 -14.92
C LYS A 27 -17.45 4.16 -13.94
N LYS A 28 -18.29 4.52 -12.98
CA LYS A 28 -17.94 5.47 -11.90
C LYS A 28 -16.66 5.09 -11.15
N LYS A 29 -16.40 3.79 -10.98
CA LYS A 29 -15.15 3.31 -10.36
C LYS A 29 -13.90 3.65 -11.19
N ALA A 30 -13.99 3.59 -12.52
CA ALA A 30 -12.89 3.95 -13.40
C ALA A 30 -12.65 5.46 -13.41
N GLU A 31 -13.71 6.27 -13.42
CA GLU A 31 -13.62 7.73 -13.29
C GLU A 31 -12.95 8.15 -11.98
N ASN A 32 -13.39 7.60 -10.85
CA ASN A 32 -12.77 7.84 -9.54
C ASN A 32 -11.29 7.45 -9.53
N PHE A 33 -10.93 6.36 -10.22
CA PHE A 33 -9.55 5.90 -10.32
C PHE A 33 -8.69 6.88 -11.14
N CYS A 34 -9.18 7.36 -12.29
CA CYS A 34 -8.49 8.38 -13.07
C CYS A 34 -8.28 9.67 -12.27
N ASN A 35 -9.31 10.14 -11.54
CA ASN A 35 -9.20 11.31 -10.67
C ASN A 35 -8.16 11.12 -9.56
N TYR A 36 -8.08 9.91 -8.99
CA TYR A 36 -7.07 9.57 -8.00
C TYR A 36 -5.66 9.64 -8.59
N LEU A 37 -5.46 9.09 -9.80
CA LEU A 37 -4.18 9.13 -10.50
C LEU A 37 -3.74 10.57 -10.80
N GLU A 38 -4.64 11.41 -11.30
CA GLU A 38 -4.36 12.83 -11.55
C GLU A 38 -3.91 13.55 -10.27
N THR A 39 -4.67 13.39 -9.19
CA THR A 39 -4.40 14.06 -7.91
C THR A 39 -3.07 13.63 -7.29
N HIS A 40 -2.67 12.37 -7.50
CA HIS A 40 -1.51 11.77 -6.84
C HIS A 40 -0.36 11.47 -7.79
N ARG A 41 -0.34 12.07 -8.98
CA ARG A 41 0.63 11.75 -10.03
C ARG A 41 2.08 11.87 -9.59
N GLU A 42 2.38 12.84 -8.73
CA GLU A 42 3.73 13.08 -8.19
C GLU A 42 4.20 12.00 -7.22
N ARG A 43 3.29 11.19 -6.67
CA ARG A 43 3.62 10.09 -5.74
C ARG A 43 3.86 8.76 -6.45
N ILE A 44 3.50 8.67 -7.72
CA ILE A 44 3.60 7.42 -8.49
C ILE A 44 4.96 7.40 -9.18
N VAL A 45 5.82 6.47 -8.75
CA VAL A 45 7.16 6.28 -9.29
C VAL A 45 7.17 5.23 -10.40
N ASN A 46 8.25 5.21 -11.19
CA ASN A 46 8.53 4.11 -12.11
C ASN A 46 9.03 2.89 -11.31
N TYR A 47 8.11 2.01 -10.93
CA TYR A 47 8.41 0.82 -10.14
C TYR A 47 9.34 -0.15 -10.88
N GLY A 48 9.24 -0.25 -12.21
CA GLY A 48 10.15 -1.05 -13.02
C GLY A 48 11.60 -0.63 -12.85
N TYR A 49 11.87 0.67 -13.03
CA TYR A 49 13.20 1.24 -12.83
C TYR A 49 13.73 0.99 -11.40
N TYR A 50 12.88 1.19 -10.38
CA TYR A 50 13.28 0.99 -8.98
C TYR A 50 13.60 -0.48 -8.66
N GLN A 51 12.93 -1.42 -9.31
CA GLN A 51 13.19 -2.84 -9.16
C GLN A 51 14.49 -3.24 -9.88
N GLU A 52 14.69 -2.79 -11.12
CA GLU A 52 15.88 -3.10 -11.92
C GLU A 52 17.16 -2.58 -11.26
N GLU A 53 17.13 -1.34 -10.78
CA GLU A 53 18.26 -0.70 -10.10
C GLU A 53 18.38 -1.10 -8.61
N GLN A 54 17.49 -1.97 -8.12
CA GLN A 54 17.44 -2.41 -6.71
C GLN A 54 17.42 -1.26 -5.70
N ILE A 55 16.84 -0.11 -6.07
CA ILE A 55 16.81 1.10 -5.25
C ILE A 55 16.04 0.86 -3.95
N CYS A 56 14.96 0.09 -4.01
CA CYS A 56 14.23 -0.34 -2.83
C CYS A 56 13.51 -1.68 -3.02
N SER A 57 13.19 -2.33 -1.90
CA SER A 57 12.39 -3.55 -1.90
C SER A 57 10.93 -3.22 -2.23
N ILE A 58 10.52 -3.50 -3.46
CA ILE A 58 9.13 -3.36 -3.91
C ILE A 58 8.33 -4.58 -3.46
N GLY A 59 7.53 -4.42 -2.40
CA GLY A 59 6.60 -5.45 -1.95
C GLY A 59 5.91 -5.10 -0.64
N SER A 60 4.60 -5.33 -0.55
CA SER A 60 3.83 -5.10 0.67
C SER A 60 3.98 -6.22 1.71
N GLY A 61 4.51 -7.38 1.33
CA GLY A 61 4.49 -8.60 2.16
C GLY A 61 5.16 -8.44 3.53
N ALA A 62 6.30 -7.76 3.61
CA ALA A 62 6.97 -7.49 4.87
C ALA A 62 6.11 -6.59 5.78
N VAL A 63 5.53 -5.52 5.22
CA VAL A 63 4.66 -4.58 5.94
C VAL A 63 3.38 -5.28 6.41
N GLU A 64 2.70 -6.00 5.52
CA GLU A 64 1.48 -6.75 5.83
C GLU A 64 1.72 -7.84 6.88
N SER A 65 2.84 -8.57 6.78
CA SER A 65 3.23 -9.58 7.75
C SER A 65 3.45 -8.97 9.13
N THR A 66 4.18 -7.86 9.21
CA THR A 66 4.42 -7.13 10.46
C THR A 66 3.12 -6.65 11.09
N VAL A 67 2.22 -6.04 10.30
CA VAL A 67 0.89 -5.63 10.78
C VAL A 67 0.11 -6.82 11.33
N LYS A 68 0.08 -7.96 10.62
CA LYS A 68 -0.58 -9.20 11.10
C LYS A 68 0.02 -9.72 12.41
N GLN A 69 1.34 -9.67 12.55
CA GLN A 69 2.03 -10.10 13.78
C GLN A 69 1.73 -9.21 14.98
N ILE A 70 1.58 -7.90 14.76
CA ILE A 70 1.12 -6.95 15.76
C ILE A 70 -0.33 -7.27 16.14
N ASP A 71 -1.24 -7.33 15.16
CA ASP A 71 -2.67 -7.53 15.36
C ASP A 71 -3.02 -8.84 16.09
N ARG A 72 -2.26 -9.92 15.83
CA ARG A 72 -2.50 -11.25 16.42
C ARG A 72 -2.59 -11.25 17.95
N ARG A 73 -1.95 -10.29 18.64
CA ARG A 73 -1.98 -10.19 20.11
C ARG A 73 -2.78 -9.00 20.62
N LEU A 74 -3.08 -8.03 19.75
CA LEU A 74 -3.81 -6.83 20.11
C LEU A 74 -5.33 -7.00 19.90
N LYS A 75 -5.73 -7.75 18.88
CA LYS A 75 -7.15 -7.91 18.56
C LYS A 75 -7.77 -9.01 19.42
N ILE A 76 -8.34 -8.62 20.57
CA ILE A 76 -9.10 -9.50 21.45
C ILE A 76 -10.59 -9.26 21.22
N SER A 77 -11.35 -10.32 20.93
CA SER A 77 -12.80 -10.22 20.71
C SER A 77 -13.50 -9.69 21.96
N GLY A 78 -14.35 -8.68 21.80
CA GLY A 78 -15.10 -8.05 22.90
C GLY A 78 -14.30 -7.09 23.78
N ALA A 79 -12.98 -6.92 23.55
CA ALA A 79 -12.17 -5.97 24.29
C ALA A 79 -12.17 -4.59 23.62
N GLN A 80 -12.12 -3.54 24.44
CA GLN A 80 -11.91 -2.16 24.00
C GLN A 80 -10.58 -1.64 24.55
N TRP A 81 -9.93 -0.76 23.78
CA TRP A 81 -8.67 -0.14 24.18
C TRP A 81 -8.91 1.10 25.02
N ASN A 82 -8.20 1.22 26.15
CA ASN A 82 -7.97 2.55 26.72
C ASN A 82 -6.88 3.25 25.90
N LYS A 83 -7.20 4.42 25.33
CA LYS A 83 -6.31 5.22 24.48
C LYS A 83 -4.96 5.51 25.13
N GLU A 84 -4.94 5.72 26.45
CA GLU A 84 -3.73 6.02 27.22
C GLU A 84 -2.73 4.86 27.21
N ASN A 85 -3.22 3.62 27.14
CA ASN A 85 -2.39 2.42 27.25
C ASN A 85 -1.89 1.90 25.88
N ILE A 86 -2.45 2.39 24.77
CA ILE A 86 -2.15 1.88 23.42
C ILE A 86 -0.65 2.02 23.10
N ALA A 87 -0.07 3.20 23.37
CA ALA A 87 1.32 3.48 23.03
C ALA A 87 2.30 2.54 23.77
N GLN A 88 2.05 2.29 25.06
CA GLN A 88 2.88 1.39 25.87
C GLN A 88 2.81 -0.04 25.35
N VAL A 89 1.61 -0.55 25.07
CA VAL A 89 1.41 -1.92 24.61
C VAL A 89 2.03 -2.12 23.22
N LEU A 90 1.86 -1.17 22.30
CA LEU A 90 2.51 -1.19 20.99
C LEU A 90 4.03 -1.19 21.12
N LYS A 91 4.60 -0.32 21.97
CA LYS A 91 6.04 -0.25 22.20
C LYS A 91 6.61 -1.59 22.68
N HIS A 92 5.99 -2.21 23.68
CA HIS A 92 6.40 -3.54 24.15
C HIS A 92 6.31 -4.60 23.05
N ARG A 93 5.24 -4.58 22.24
CA ARG A 93 5.08 -5.53 21.13
C ARG A 93 6.16 -5.35 20.07
N CYS A 94 6.48 -4.12 19.70
CA CYS A 94 7.56 -3.81 18.77
C CYS A 94 8.92 -4.25 19.31
N ALA A 95 9.22 -3.96 20.58
CA ALA A 95 10.46 -4.42 21.21
C ALA A 95 10.59 -5.95 21.18
N TYR A 96 9.51 -6.68 21.47
CA TYR A 96 9.48 -8.14 21.37
C TYR A 96 9.74 -8.64 19.95
N LEU A 97 9.05 -8.10 18.94
CA LEU A 97 9.22 -8.53 17.55
C LEU A 97 10.60 -8.21 16.98
N ASN A 98 11.24 -7.14 17.50
CA ASN A 98 12.58 -6.73 17.11
C ASN A 98 13.69 -7.39 17.95
N ASN A 99 13.37 -8.30 18.89
CA ASN A 99 14.32 -8.90 19.83
C ASN A 99 15.12 -7.88 20.65
N CYS A 100 14.49 -6.76 21.02
CA CYS A 100 15.10 -5.68 21.82
C CYS A 100 14.57 -5.66 23.26
N LEU A 101 14.15 -6.82 23.79
CA LEU A 101 13.67 -7.00 25.16
C LEU A 101 14.80 -7.45 26.09
#